data_AF-A0A6M8EIK6-F1
#
_entry.id   AF-A0A6M8EIK6-F1
#
_cell.length_a   1.000
_cell.length_b   1.000
_cell.length_c   1.000
_cell.angle_alpha   90.00
_cell.angle_beta   90.00
_cell.angle_gamma   90.00
#
_symmetry.space_group_name_H-M   'P 1'
#
loop_
_entity.id
_entity.type
_entity.pdbx_description
1 polymer ?
#
loop_
_entity_poly.entity_id
_entity_poly.type
_entity_poly.pdbx_seq_one_letter_code
_entity_poly.pdbx_strand_id
1 'polypeptide(L)'
;MNLAQIQKELIKDFDFDKTLDILTKLGENYSKYDLIENAKNLIKMTYTSREMDDVFFYAAYLVASRAYIKGREVHYSLNFSIDIQSNVEFDLKETFSHRIVSEKEFILREELANLLEINKVKYEDEKDEFSQTNISKIEEILKILD
;
A
#
# COMPACT_ATOMS: atom_id res chain seq x y z
N MET A 1 -23.97 22.33 -22.38
CA MET A 1 -22.78 22.81 -23.11
C MET A 1 -22.19 21.67 -23.92
N ASN A 2 -21.60 21.96 -25.08
CA ASN A 2 -20.85 20.95 -25.84
C ASN A 2 -19.41 20.81 -25.32
N LEU A 3 -18.71 19.74 -25.72
CA LEU A 3 -17.33 19.48 -25.29
C LEU A 3 -16.39 20.66 -25.54
N ALA A 4 -16.48 21.30 -26.71
CA ALA A 4 -15.60 22.42 -27.06
C ALA A 4 -15.81 23.65 -26.16
N GLN A 5 -17.06 23.92 -25.76
CA GLN A 5 -17.38 24.99 -24.81
C GLN A 5 -16.82 24.68 -23.42
N ILE A 6 -17.00 23.45 -22.94
CA ILE A 6 -16.50 23.03 -21.61
C ILE A 6 -14.97 23.10 -21.57
N GLN A 7 -14.30 22.58 -22.60
CA GLN A 7 -12.84 22.66 -22.72
C GLN A 7 -12.37 24.11 -22.74
N LYS A 8 -13.01 24.97 -23.55
CA LYS A 8 -12.63 26.38 -23.65
C LYS A 8 -12.78 27.12 -22.33
N GLU A 9 -13.88 26.92 -21.61
CA GLU A 9 -14.13 27.60 -20.33
C GLU A 9 -13.17 27.12 -19.25
N LEU A 10 -13.07 25.79 -19.03
CA LEU A 10 -12.19 25.25 -17.99
C LEU A 10 -10.71 25.55 -18.24
N ILE A 11 -10.24 25.46 -19.49
CA ILE A 11 -8.84 25.78 -19.81
C ILE A 11 -8.55 27.27 -19.67
N LYS A 12 -9.52 28.13 -19.99
CA LYS A 12 -9.34 29.58 -19.84
C LYS A 12 -9.24 29.99 -18.37
N ASP A 13 -10.05 29.38 -17.52
CA ASP A 13 -10.16 29.77 -16.11
C ASP A 13 -9.11 29.09 -15.21
N PHE A 14 -8.46 28.04 -15.71
CA PHE A 14 -7.41 27.32 -15.00
C PHE A 14 -6.04 28.01 -15.10
N ASP A 15 -5.39 28.21 -13.95
CA ASP A 15 -4.07 28.86 -13.86
C ASP A 15 -2.93 27.87 -14.15
N PHE A 16 -2.67 27.66 -15.44
CA PHE A 16 -1.58 26.81 -15.91
C PHE A 16 -0.20 27.39 -15.58
N ASP A 17 -0.06 28.71 -15.47
CA ASP A 17 1.24 29.33 -15.20
C ASP A 17 1.65 29.08 -13.75
N LYS A 18 0.72 29.21 -12.80
CA LYS A 18 0.96 28.85 -11.41
C LYS A 18 1.17 27.36 -11.22
N THR A 19 0.41 26.54 -11.93
CA THR A 19 0.59 25.08 -11.92
C THR A 19 2.00 24.71 -12.38
N LEU A 20 2.44 25.29 -13.49
CA LEU A 20 3.78 25.06 -14.04
C LEU A 20 4.88 25.54 -13.10
N ASP A 21 4.72 26.69 -12.42
CA ASP A 21 5.65 27.18 -11.40
C ASP A 21 5.82 26.20 -10.23
N ILE A 22 4.71 25.63 -9.74
CA ILE A 22 4.75 24.63 -8.66
C ILE A 22 5.48 23.36 -9.14
N LEU A 23 5.12 22.84 -10.31
CA LEU A 23 5.76 21.64 -10.88
C LEU A 23 7.26 21.83 -11.10
N THR A 24 7.66 22.99 -11.61
CA THR A 24 9.07 23.34 -11.79
C THR A 24 9.83 23.32 -10.46
N LYS A 25 9.22 23.84 -9.38
CA LYS A 25 9.82 23.81 -8.03
C LYS A 25 9.94 22.41 -7.44
N LEU A 26 9.11 21.47 -7.89
CA LEU A 26 9.16 20.05 -7.52
C LEU A 26 10.15 19.25 -8.38
N GLY A 27 10.81 19.89 -9.36
CA GLY A 27 11.75 19.23 -10.27
C GLY A 27 11.08 18.49 -11.43
N GLU A 28 9.78 18.71 -11.65
CA GLU A 28 9.02 18.12 -12.75
C GLU A 28 9.27 18.87 -14.05
N ASN A 29 9.35 18.13 -15.16
CA ASN A 29 9.63 18.70 -16.48
C ASN A 29 8.38 18.64 -17.37
N TYR A 30 7.50 19.63 -17.22
CA TYR A 30 6.33 19.82 -18.08
C TYR A 30 6.44 21.14 -18.85
N SER A 31 5.91 21.19 -20.07
CA SER A 31 5.59 22.47 -20.73
C SER A 31 4.14 22.86 -20.47
N LYS A 32 3.82 24.16 -20.63
CA LYS A 32 2.44 24.64 -20.58
C LYS A 32 1.55 23.94 -21.62
N TYR A 33 2.11 23.61 -22.77
CA TYR A 33 1.40 22.89 -23.83
C TYR A 33 0.99 21.48 -23.37
N ASP A 34 1.89 20.76 -22.70
CA ASP A 34 1.61 19.41 -22.18
C ASP A 34 0.47 19.44 -21.17
N LEU A 35 0.47 20.41 -20.26
CA LEU A 35 -0.61 20.57 -19.27
C LEU A 35 -1.95 20.86 -19.93
N ILE A 36 -1.97 21.69 -20.98
CA ILE A 36 -3.20 22.01 -21.72
C ILE A 36 -3.72 20.79 -22.48
N GLU A 37 -2.86 20.02 -23.14
CA GLU A 37 -3.26 18.80 -23.84
C GLU A 37 -3.78 17.73 -22.86
N ASN A 38 -3.13 17.57 -21.71
CA ASN A 38 -3.61 16.69 -20.63
C ASN A 38 -5.00 17.13 -20.14
N ALA A 39 -5.20 18.42 -19.89
CA ALA A 39 -6.49 18.97 -19.49
C ALA A 39 -7.59 18.70 -20.54
N LYS A 40 -7.31 18.92 -21.84
CA LYS A 40 -8.27 18.62 -22.93
C LYS A 40 -8.69 17.16 -22.93
N ASN A 41 -7.73 16.25 -22.80
CA ASN A 41 -7.98 14.82 -22.80
C ASN A 41 -8.81 14.39 -21.58
N LEU A 42 -8.47 14.89 -20.39
CA LEU A 42 -9.23 14.63 -19.17
C LEU A 42 -10.68 15.13 -19.26
N ILE A 43 -10.89 16.36 -19.74
CA ILE A 43 -12.23 16.93 -19.93
C ILE A 43 -13.04 16.12 -20.96
N LYS A 44 -12.38 15.60 -22.01
CA LYS A 44 -13.02 14.70 -22.97
C LYS A 44 -13.47 13.40 -22.29
N MET A 45 -12.63 12.81 -21.45
CA MET A 45 -12.97 11.58 -20.72
C MET A 45 -14.17 11.80 -19.79
N THR A 46 -14.17 12.87 -18.99
CA THR A 46 -15.31 13.20 -18.10
C THR A 46 -16.59 13.44 -18.90
N TYR A 47 -16.51 14.13 -20.04
CA TYR A 47 -17.67 14.39 -20.91
C TYR A 47 -18.24 13.10 -21.54
N THR A 48 -17.37 12.20 -22.00
CA THR A 48 -17.79 10.97 -22.69
C THR A 48 -18.21 9.84 -21.74
N SER A 49 -17.90 9.97 -20.45
CA SER A 49 -18.27 8.96 -19.46
C SER A 49 -19.78 8.77 -19.41
N ARG A 50 -20.22 7.50 -19.40
CA ARG A 50 -21.64 7.11 -19.33
C ARG A 50 -22.12 6.79 -17.92
N GLU A 51 -21.22 6.84 -16.94
CA GLU A 51 -21.57 6.67 -15.54
C GLU A 51 -22.63 7.69 -15.14
N MET A 52 -23.59 7.29 -14.31
CA MET A 52 -24.62 8.19 -13.79
C MET A 52 -24.23 8.85 -12.47
N ASP A 53 -23.03 8.57 -11.98
CA ASP A 53 -22.46 9.10 -10.74
C ASP A 53 -21.35 10.12 -11.02
N ASP A 54 -20.84 10.72 -9.95
CA ASP A 54 -19.69 11.61 -9.98
C ASP A 54 -18.45 10.87 -10.50
N VAL A 55 -17.81 11.42 -11.53
CA VAL A 55 -16.62 10.82 -12.15
C VAL A 55 -15.41 11.73 -12.01
N PHE A 56 -14.26 11.10 -11.77
CA PHE A 56 -12.97 11.76 -11.61
C PHE A 56 -11.95 11.04 -12.49
N PHE A 57 -11.24 11.80 -13.31
CA PHE A 57 -10.11 11.30 -14.09
C PHE A 57 -8.86 12.07 -13.72
N TYR A 58 -7.74 11.34 -13.62
CA TYR A 58 -6.46 11.85 -13.16
C TYR A 58 -5.42 11.73 -14.28
N ALA A 59 -4.62 12.76 -14.48
CA ALA A 59 -3.42 12.70 -15.30
C ALA A 59 -2.30 13.45 -14.57
N ALA A 60 -1.38 12.70 -13.96
CA ALA A 60 -0.39 13.22 -13.02
C ALA A 60 -1.08 14.11 -11.97
N TYR A 61 -0.79 15.41 -11.99
CA TYR A 61 -1.26 16.39 -11.02
C TYR A 61 -2.60 17.07 -11.40
N LEU A 62 -3.17 16.76 -12.57
CA LEU A 62 -4.45 17.31 -13.01
C LEU A 62 -5.59 16.34 -12.75
N VAL A 63 -6.71 16.89 -12.27
CA VAL A 63 -7.94 16.14 -12.01
C VAL A 63 -9.09 16.83 -12.71
N ALA A 64 -9.73 16.16 -13.66
CA ALA A 64 -11.01 16.61 -14.19
C ALA A 64 -12.14 15.81 -13.56
N SER A 65 -13.22 16.49 -13.18
CA SER A 65 -14.41 15.83 -12.68
C SER A 65 -15.68 16.28 -13.37
N ARG A 66 -16.68 15.42 -13.31
CA ARG A 66 -18.07 15.74 -13.66
C ARG A 66 -18.96 15.25 -12.53
N ALA A 67 -19.70 16.16 -11.91
CA ALA A 67 -20.59 15.87 -10.80
C ALA A 67 -22.04 16.26 -11.10
N TYR A 68 -22.99 15.59 -10.43
CA TYR A 68 -24.42 15.84 -10.58
C TYR A 68 -24.98 16.66 -9.42
N ILE A 69 -25.29 17.94 -9.67
CA ILE A 69 -25.98 18.80 -8.71
C ILE A 69 -27.48 18.49 -8.76
N LYS A 70 -28.03 18.06 -7.62
CA LYS A 70 -29.45 17.69 -7.45
C LYS A 70 -29.94 16.65 -8.49
N GLY A 71 -29.05 15.76 -8.94
CA GLY A 71 -29.37 14.70 -9.89
C GLY A 71 -29.78 15.16 -11.29
N ARG A 72 -29.55 16.44 -11.64
CA ARG A 72 -29.97 17.00 -12.94
C ARG A 72 -28.93 17.92 -13.57
N GLU A 73 -28.33 18.80 -12.77
CA GLU A 73 -27.35 19.75 -13.26
C GLU A 73 -25.97 19.09 -13.30
N VAL A 74 -25.30 19.16 -14.45
CA VAL A 74 -23.98 18.58 -14.62
C VAL A 74 -22.94 19.68 -14.48
N HIS A 75 -22.07 19.56 -13.47
CA HIS A 75 -20.97 20.48 -13.22
C HIS A 75 -19.65 19.82 -13.61
N TYR A 76 -18.86 20.50 -14.43
CA TYR A 76 -17.51 20.07 -14.80
C TYR A 76 -16.48 20.92 -14.08
N SER A 77 -15.40 20.30 -13.60
CA SER A 77 -14.30 21.01 -12.97
C SER A 77 -12.94 20.48 -13.43
N LEU A 78 -11.93 21.35 -13.35
CA LEU A 78 -10.52 21.02 -13.57
C LEU A 78 -9.72 21.53 -12.37
N ASN A 79 -8.98 20.65 -11.73
CA ASN A 79 -8.26 20.93 -10.49
C ASN A 79 -6.80 20.49 -10.61
N PHE A 80 -5.95 21.14 -9.83
CA PHE A 80 -4.59 20.73 -9.56
C PHE A 80 -4.54 20.04 -8.18
N SER A 81 -3.97 18.84 -8.11
CA SER A 81 -3.86 18.06 -6.88
C SER A 81 -2.45 17.49 -6.72
N ILE A 82 -1.91 17.61 -5.51
CA ILE A 82 -0.64 17.01 -5.09
C ILE A 82 -0.89 16.27 -3.78
N ASP A 83 -0.54 14.99 -3.73
CA ASP A 83 -0.48 14.22 -2.49
C ASP A 83 0.94 14.20 -1.95
N ILE A 84 1.14 14.75 -0.74
CA ILE A 84 2.44 14.74 -0.05
C ILE A 84 2.41 13.61 0.98
N GLN A 85 3.16 12.54 0.71
CA GLN A 85 3.36 11.44 1.65
C GLN A 85 4.78 11.51 2.22
N SER A 86 4.90 11.51 3.55
CA SER A 86 6.20 11.42 4.24
C SER A 86 6.35 10.02 4.80
N ASN A 87 7.30 9.27 4.22
CA ASN A 87 7.70 7.97 4.73
C ASN A 87 8.97 8.14 5.57
N VAL A 88 8.94 7.60 6.79
CA VAL A 88 10.12 7.55 7.66
C VAL A 88 10.58 6.10 7.70
N GLU A 89 11.73 5.84 7.08
CA GLU A 89 12.37 4.53 7.07
C GLU A 89 13.59 4.59 7.99
N PHE A 90 13.77 3.55 8.81
CA PHE A 90 14.94 3.41 9.67
C PHE A 90 15.65 2.11 9.33
N ASP A 91 16.88 2.21 8.87
CA ASP A 91 17.77 1.06 8.76
C ASP A 91 18.30 0.69 10.15
N LEU A 92 18.22 -0.59 10.49
CA LEU A 92 18.88 -1.10 11.69
C LEU A 92 20.39 -1.06 11.48
N LYS A 93 21.12 -0.49 12.45
CA LYS A 93 22.60 -0.42 12.43
C LYS A 93 23.27 -1.80 12.33
N GLU A 94 22.62 -2.82 12.85
CA GLU A 94 23.02 -4.22 12.75
C GLU A 94 21.76 -5.06 12.53
N THR A 95 21.85 -6.08 11.68
CA THR A 95 20.83 -7.15 11.60
C THR A 95 20.73 -7.84 12.96
N PHE A 96 19.52 -8.28 13.36
CA PHE A 96 19.33 -9.04 14.59
C PHE A 96 20.37 -10.16 14.70
N SER A 97 21.18 -10.13 15.75
CA SER A 97 22.21 -11.13 16.06
C SER A 97 21.61 -12.47 16.51
N HIS A 98 20.33 -12.47 16.85
CA HIS A 98 19.57 -13.67 17.17
C HIS A 98 18.98 -14.24 15.88
N ARG A 99 19.20 -15.54 15.65
CA ARG A 99 18.53 -16.31 14.60
C ARG A 99 17.04 -15.98 14.65
N ILE A 100 16.48 -15.52 13.53
CA ILE A 100 15.04 -15.35 13.39
C ILE A 100 14.45 -16.75 13.42
N VAL A 101 13.97 -17.17 14.59
CA VAL A 101 13.25 -18.42 14.80
C VAL A 101 11.87 -18.23 14.17
N SER A 102 11.52 -19.05 13.18
CA SER A 102 10.18 -19.01 12.60
C SER A 102 9.14 -19.36 13.66
N GLU A 103 7.90 -18.84 13.53
CA GLU A 103 6.79 -19.20 14.43
C GLU A 103 6.63 -20.73 14.57
N LYS A 104 6.83 -21.47 13.47
CA LYS A 104 6.81 -22.93 13.45
C LYS A 104 7.90 -23.55 14.32
N GLU A 105 9.11 -22.98 14.32
CA GLU A 105 10.23 -23.48 15.12
C GLU A 105 10.02 -23.15 16.61
N PHE A 106 9.42 -22.00 16.93
CA PHE A 106 9.02 -21.67 18.31
C PHE A 106 7.97 -22.66 18.84
N ILE A 107 6.89 -22.89 18.08
CA ILE A 107 5.83 -23.85 18.45
C ILE A 107 6.41 -25.26 18.62
N LEU A 108 7.28 -25.69 17.70
CA LEU A 108 7.91 -27.01 17.78
C LEU A 108 8.75 -27.18 19.06
N ARG A 109 9.49 -26.14 19.47
CA ARG A 109 10.27 -26.16 20.72
C ARG A 109 9.36 -26.29 21.94
N GLU A 110 8.26 -25.54 22.00
CA GLU A 110 7.28 -25.61 23.09
C GLU A 110 6.63 -26.99 23.16
N GLU A 111 6.21 -27.56 22.03
CA GLU A 111 5.63 -28.91 21.97
C GLU A 111 6.62 -29.99 22.42
N LEU A 112 7.89 -29.89 21.98
CA LEU A 112 8.95 -30.80 22.38
C LEU A 112 9.28 -30.68 23.88
N ALA A 113 9.31 -29.46 24.44
CA ALA A 113 9.51 -29.24 25.87
C ALA A 113 8.38 -29.86 26.71
N ASN A 114 7.12 -29.67 26.28
CA ASN A 114 5.97 -30.29 26.93
C ASN A 114 6.01 -31.83 26.85
N LEU A 115 6.34 -32.38 25.69
CA LEU A 115 6.51 -33.83 25.53
C LEU A 115 7.66 -34.37 26.39
N LEU A 116 8.74 -33.62 26.56
CA LEU A 116 9.85 -33.98 27.42
C LEU A 116 9.41 -34.12 28.87
N GLU A 117 8.64 -33.15 29.39
CA GLU A 117 8.10 -33.22 30.75
C GLU A 117 7.18 -34.43 30.94
N ILE A 118 6.26 -34.67 30.00
CA ILE A 118 5.35 -35.83 30.06
C ILE A 118 6.13 -37.14 30.14
N ASN A 119 7.18 -37.30 29.31
CA ASN A 119 7.99 -38.52 29.32
C ASN A 119 8.85 -38.61 30.59
N LYS A 120 9.32 -37.50 31.16
CA LYS A 120 10.05 -37.48 32.45
C LYS A 120 9.17 -37.95 33.59
N VAL A 121 7.95 -37.39 33.72
CA VAL A 121 6.97 -37.81 34.73
C VAL A 121 6.65 -39.30 34.58
N LYS A 122 6.35 -39.75 33.36
CA LYS A 122 6.03 -41.16 33.10
C LYS A 122 7.19 -42.10 33.44
N TYR A 123 8.43 -41.72 33.09
CA TYR A 123 9.61 -42.50 33.46
C TYR A 123 9.84 -42.52 34.97
N GLU A 124 9.51 -41.44 35.67
CA GLU A 124 9.58 -41.39 37.13
C GLU A 124 8.65 -42.42 37.78
N ASP A 125 7.42 -42.56 37.26
CA ASP A 125 6.39 -43.47 37.75
C ASP A 125 6.60 -44.92 37.34
N GLU A 126 6.87 -45.18 36.05
CA GLU A 126 6.84 -46.53 35.47
C GLU A 126 8.24 -47.14 35.27
N LYS A 127 9.31 -46.32 35.29
CA LYS A 127 10.70 -46.73 35.01
C LYS A 127 10.84 -47.50 33.69
N ASP A 128 10.05 -47.16 32.68
CA ASP A 128 10.02 -47.88 31.41
C ASP A 128 11.10 -47.39 30.42
N GLU A 129 11.72 -48.33 29.71
CA GLU A 129 12.80 -48.06 28.75
C GLU A 129 12.34 -47.18 27.56
N PHE A 130 11.05 -47.21 27.23
CA PHE A 130 10.49 -46.44 26.13
C PHE A 130 10.45 -44.94 26.47
N SER A 131 9.99 -44.57 27.66
CA SER A 131 10.04 -43.19 28.15
C SER A 131 11.48 -42.67 28.23
N GLN A 132 12.43 -43.49 28.71
CA GLN A 132 13.86 -43.13 28.74
C GLN A 132 14.42 -42.84 27.34
N THR A 133 14.05 -43.67 26.36
CA THR A 133 14.47 -43.50 24.97
C THR A 133 13.87 -42.23 24.36
N ASN A 134 12.61 -41.92 24.66
CA ASN A 134 11.95 -40.71 24.18
C ASN A 134 12.58 -39.44 24.76
N ILE A 135 12.86 -39.42 26.08
CA ILE A 135 13.56 -38.31 26.75
C ILE A 135 14.87 -38.00 26.01
N SER A 136 15.70 -39.02 25.77
CA SER A 136 17.00 -38.85 25.13
C SER A 136 16.88 -38.27 23.71
N LYS A 137 15.91 -38.74 22.92
CA LYS A 137 15.65 -38.24 21.55
C LYS A 137 15.15 -36.80 21.55
N ILE A 138 14.23 -36.46 22.45
CA ILE A 138 13.67 -35.10 22.54
C ILE A 138 14.76 -34.11 22.96
N GLU A 139 15.62 -34.47 23.93
CA GLU A 139 16.75 -33.63 24.36
C GLU A 139 17.78 -33.43 23.23
N GLU A 140 18.00 -34.43 22.38
CA GLU A 140 18.87 -34.31 21.20
C GLU A 140 18.27 -33.34 20.16
N ILE A 141 16.97 -33.46 19.87
CA ILE A 141 16.28 -32.56 18.92
C ILE A 141 16.30 -31.12 19.44
N LEU A 142 16.04 -30.89 20.73
CA LEU A 142 16.08 -29.55 21.33
C LEU A 142 17.47 -28.90 21.20
N LYS A 143 18.55 -29.68 21.39
CA LYS A 143 19.93 -29.21 21.18
C LYS A 143 20.26 -28.87 19.72
N ILE A 144 19.63 -29.54 18.76
CA ILE A 144 19.79 -29.22 17.32
C ILE A 144 19.06 -27.93 16.96
N LEU A 145 17.95 -27.63 17.66
CA LEU A 145 17.18 -26.42 17.42
C LEU A 145 17.88 -25.18 17.99
N ASP A 146 18.58 -25.30 19.14
CA ASP A 146 19.43 -24.26 19.79
C ASP A 146 20.55 -23.72 18.90
#